data_AF-A0A9E5EZQ4-F1
#
_entry.id   AF-A0A9E5EZQ4-F1
#
_cell.length_a   1.000
_cell.length_b   1.000
_cell.length_c   1.000
_cell.angle_alpha   90.00
_cell.angle_beta   90.00
_cell.angle_gamma   90.00
#
_symmetry.space_group_name_H-M   'P 1'
#
loop_
_entity.id
_entity.type
_entity.pdbx_description
1 polymer ?
#
loop_
_entity_poly.entity_id
_entity_poly.type
_entity_poly.pdbx_seq_one_letter_code
_entity_poly.pdbx_strand_id
1 'polypeptide(L)'
;MIRTFVSMLALSVAFFFVTADCSAQNQTKAKNNQMVAGTIKSIDIGKGILVINQKVGNEKVDRELSISEDVEFDVAGKLSSGVAGMELLKVGASVKIKCDKDVKVLKVTSK
;
A
#
# COMPACT_ATOMS: atom_id res chain seq x y z
N MET A 1 -18.69 -71.35 21.86
CA MET A 1 -17.27 -71.35 21.44
C MET A 1 -17.22 -71.10 19.94
N ILE A 2 -17.02 -69.86 19.50
CA ILE A 2 -16.91 -69.57 18.06
C ILE A 2 -15.58 -68.92 17.77
N ARG A 3 -14.80 -69.71 17.03
CA ARG A 3 -13.49 -69.46 16.44
C ARG A 3 -13.64 -68.48 15.28
N THR A 4 -12.74 -67.52 15.27
CA THR A 4 -12.10 -66.83 14.14
C THR A 4 -12.28 -67.45 12.74
N PHE A 5 -12.61 -66.62 11.75
CA PHE A 5 -12.07 -66.59 10.37
C PHE A 5 -12.37 -65.17 9.83
N VAL A 6 -11.42 -64.25 9.76
CA VAL A 6 -10.36 -64.06 8.75
C VAL A 6 -10.90 -63.70 7.35
N SER A 7 -10.45 -62.52 6.90
CA SER A 7 -10.16 -62.15 5.50
C SER A 7 -11.30 -61.68 4.59
N MET A 8 -11.41 -60.37 4.43
CA MET A 8 -11.17 -59.68 3.15
C MET A 8 -11.37 -58.18 3.37
N LEU A 9 -10.33 -57.37 3.15
CA LEU A 9 -10.33 -56.36 2.09
C LEU A 9 -8.98 -55.64 2.15
N ALA A 10 -8.12 -56.02 1.21
CA ALA A 10 -6.84 -55.41 0.99
C ALA A 10 -6.98 -54.04 0.30
N LEU A 11 -6.00 -53.18 0.61
CA LEU A 11 -5.43 -52.18 -0.29
C LEU A 11 -6.30 -50.97 -0.65
N SER A 12 -6.29 -49.95 0.20
CA SER A 12 -6.32 -48.55 -0.25
C SER A 12 -5.02 -47.88 0.19
N VAL A 13 -4.15 -47.63 -0.79
CA VAL A 13 -2.91 -46.87 -0.64
C VAL A 13 -3.30 -45.43 -0.33
N ALA A 14 -3.14 -45.04 0.93
CA ALA A 14 -3.27 -43.66 1.36
C ALA A 14 -2.17 -42.84 0.68
N PHE A 15 -2.55 -42.08 -0.34
CA PHE A 15 -1.70 -41.07 -0.92
C PHE A 15 -1.44 -39.98 0.14
N PHE A 16 -0.21 -40.01 0.59
CA PHE A 16 0.52 -39.00 1.33
C PHE A 16 0.43 -37.66 0.58
N PHE A 17 -0.28 -36.66 1.12
CA PHE A 17 0.06 -35.25 0.95
C PHE A 17 -0.42 -34.47 2.18
N VAL A 18 0.45 -34.40 3.18
CA VAL A 18 0.49 -33.30 4.15
C VAL A 18 1.30 -32.18 3.50
N THR A 19 0.62 -31.05 3.25
CA THR A 19 1.17 -29.69 3.27
C THR A 19 0.01 -28.82 3.78
N ALA A 20 -0.03 -28.45 5.05
CA ALA A 20 0.72 -27.34 5.63
C ALA A 20 0.46 -26.00 4.92
N ASP A 21 0.07 -25.04 5.74
CA ASP A 21 0.01 -23.58 5.53
C ASP A 21 -1.26 -22.94 4.91
N CYS A 22 -2.12 -22.50 5.85
CA CYS A 22 -2.32 -21.09 6.15
C CYS A 22 -2.84 -20.13 5.05
N SER A 23 -4.00 -19.57 5.37
CA SER A 23 -4.27 -18.14 5.28
C SER A 23 -4.33 -17.52 3.88
N ALA A 24 -5.51 -17.58 3.28
CA ALA A 24 -6.00 -16.50 2.42
C ALA A 24 -7.38 -16.04 2.89
N GLN A 25 -7.46 -15.62 4.16
CA GLN A 25 -8.34 -14.51 4.51
C GLN A 25 -7.86 -13.34 3.67
N ASN A 26 -8.50 -13.15 2.51
CA ASN A 26 -8.30 -11.97 1.69
C ASN A 26 -8.76 -10.79 2.54
N GLN A 27 -7.77 -10.22 3.24
CA GLN A 27 -7.92 -9.06 4.08
C GLN A 27 -8.34 -7.91 3.17
N THR A 28 -9.64 -7.77 2.94
CA THR A 28 -10.26 -6.46 2.76
C THR A 28 -10.22 -5.76 4.13
N LYS A 29 -9.03 -5.63 4.71
CA LYS A 29 -8.76 -4.60 5.70
C LYS A 29 -9.08 -3.33 4.95
N ALA A 30 -10.17 -2.68 5.32
CA ALA A 30 -10.35 -1.27 5.08
C ALA A 30 -9.05 -0.59 5.53
N LYS A 31 -8.13 -0.38 4.59
CA LYS A 31 -6.95 0.43 4.82
C LYS A 31 -7.55 1.78 5.14
N ASN A 32 -7.54 2.13 6.42
CA ASN A 32 -7.77 3.48 6.89
C ASN A 32 -6.63 4.33 6.32
N ASN A 33 -6.70 4.59 5.02
CA ASN A 33 -5.72 5.35 4.28
C ASN A 33 -5.97 6.80 4.67
N GLN A 34 -5.02 7.38 5.37
CA GLN A 34 -5.12 8.77 5.75
C GLN A 34 -4.93 9.61 4.50
N MET A 35 -5.94 10.40 4.15
CA MET A 35 -5.85 11.36 3.05
C MET A 35 -5.40 12.71 3.61
N VAL A 36 -4.19 13.11 3.25
CA VAL A 36 -3.58 14.38 3.61
C VAL A 36 -3.74 15.34 2.44
N ALA A 37 -4.43 16.46 2.67
CA ALA A 37 -4.52 17.52 1.67
C ALA A 37 -3.62 18.69 2.08
N GLY A 38 -2.84 19.21 1.15
CA GLY A 38 -1.92 20.32 1.41
C GLY A 38 -1.47 21.01 0.14
N THR A 39 -0.67 22.04 0.31
CA THR A 39 -0.05 22.78 -0.80
C THR A 39 1.44 22.46 -0.83
N ILE A 40 2.00 22.23 -2.01
CA ILE A 40 3.44 21.95 -2.13
C ILE A 40 4.22 23.21 -1.76
N LYS A 41 5.11 23.10 -0.77
CA LYS A 41 5.98 24.18 -0.32
C LYS A 41 7.36 24.10 -1.00
N SER A 42 7.93 22.91 -1.09
CA SER A 42 9.18 22.65 -1.80
C SER A 42 9.25 21.21 -2.30
N ILE A 43 10.05 20.98 -3.34
CA ILE A 43 10.28 19.68 -3.97
C ILE A 43 11.79 19.49 -4.07
N ASP A 44 12.30 18.42 -3.47
CA ASP A 44 13.72 18.06 -3.46
C ASP A 44 13.90 16.73 -4.21
N ILE A 45 14.00 16.82 -5.54
CA ILE A 45 14.01 15.64 -6.43
C ILE A 45 15.23 14.76 -6.16
N GLY A 46 16.41 15.37 -5.93
CA GLY A 46 17.66 14.63 -5.69
C GLY A 46 17.65 13.79 -4.40
N LYS A 47 16.78 14.12 -3.44
CA LYS A 47 16.61 13.35 -2.20
C LYS A 47 15.30 12.57 -2.15
N GLY A 48 14.41 12.74 -3.15
CA GLY A 48 13.07 12.19 -3.13
C GLY A 48 12.21 12.77 -2.00
N ILE A 49 12.39 14.03 -1.63
CA ILE A 49 11.68 14.66 -0.51
C ILE A 49 10.66 15.67 -1.04
N LEU A 50 9.42 15.58 -0.56
CA LEU A 50 8.34 16.51 -0.84
C LEU A 50 7.90 17.19 0.46
N VAL A 51 7.99 18.52 0.52
CA VAL A 51 7.49 19.28 1.66
C VAL A 51 6.17 19.91 1.29
N ILE A 52 5.13 19.60 2.06
CA ILE A 52 3.80 20.18 1.90
C ILE A 52 3.44 21.02 3.11
N ASN A 53 2.67 22.08 2.88
CA ASN A 53 1.96 22.80 3.91
C ASN A 53 0.55 22.20 4.03
N GLN A 54 0.33 21.39 5.05
CA GLN A 54 -0.97 20.81 5.36
C GLN A 54 -1.74 21.75 6.28
N LYS A 55 -2.99 22.07 5.92
CA LYS A 55 -3.89 22.79 6.82
C LYS A 55 -4.61 21.80 7.73
N VAL A 56 -4.35 21.87 9.03
CA VAL A 56 -4.99 21.03 10.06
C VAL A 56 -5.82 21.93 10.97
N GLY A 57 -7.13 21.94 10.76
CA GLY A 57 -8.01 22.90 11.44
C GLY A 57 -7.68 24.34 11.02
N ASN A 58 -7.28 25.17 11.99
CA ASN A 58 -6.87 26.55 11.76
C ASN A 58 -5.36 26.75 11.64
N GLU A 59 -4.58 25.68 11.82
CA GLU A 59 -3.12 25.74 11.80
C GLU A 59 -2.57 25.22 10.47
N LYS A 60 -1.39 25.72 10.11
CA LYS A 60 -0.61 25.27 8.96
C LYS A 60 0.59 24.48 9.48
N VAL A 61 0.65 23.21 9.14
CA VAL A 61 1.71 22.30 9.55
C VAL A 61 2.53 21.94 8.33
N ASP A 62 3.84 22.17 8.39
CA ASP A 62 4.75 21.70 7.36
C ASP A 62 5.02 20.21 7.58
N ARG A 63 4.80 19.42 6.53
CA ARG A 63 4.99 17.97 6.53
C ARG A 63 5.99 17.62 5.46
N GLU A 64 7.08 17.01 5.90
CA GLU A 64 8.06 16.40 5.03
C GLU A 64 7.62 14.97 4.70
N LEU A 65 7.59 14.64 3.42
CA LEU A 65 7.17 13.35 2.91
C LEU A 65 8.26 12.78 2.02
N SER A 66 8.78 11.63 2.41
CA SER A 66 9.71 10.87 1.58
C SER A 66 8.94 10.12 0.50
N ILE A 67 9.31 10.37 -0.75
CA ILE A 67 8.75 9.75 -1.93
C ILE A 67 9.66 8.58 -2.33
N SER A 68 9.09 7.38 -2.32
CA SER A 68 9.73 6.19 -2.89
C SER A 68 9.42 6.08 -4.38
N GLU A 69 10.18 5.26 -5.11
CA GLU A 69 9.96 5.01 -6.55
C GLU A 69 8.60 4.36 -6.84
N ASP A 70 8.07 3.58 -5.88
CA ASP A 70 6.76 2.93 -5.96
C ASP A 70 5.57 3.89 -5.80
N VAL A 71 5.81 5.17 -5.51
CA VAL A 71 4.74 6.15 -5.30
C VAL A 71 4.10 6.50 -6.62
N GLU A 72 2.77 6.36 -6.70
CA GLU A 72 2.00 6.81 -7.86
C GLU A 72 1.71 8.31 -7.78
N PHE A 73 1.86 9.00 -8.90
CA PHE A 73 1.52 10.41 -9.08
C PHE A 73 0.46 10.54 -10.17
N ASP A 74 -0.63 11.22 -9.83
CA ASP A 74 -1.70 11.61 -10.75
C ASP A 74 -1.75 13.14 -10.80
N VAL A 75 -1.12 13.72 -11.82
CA VAL A 75 -1.02 15.17 -11.98
C VAL A 75 -1.90 15.57 -13.15
N ALA A 76 -3.06 16.18 -12.86
CA ALA A 76 -4.04 16.59 -13.87
C ALA A 76 -4.41 15.48 -14.88
N GLY A 77 -4.49 14.21 -14.44
CA GLY A 77 -4.80 13.06 -15.29
C GLY A 77 -3.58 12.42 -15.96
N LYS A 78 -2.37 12.95 -15.75
CA LYS A 78 -1.12 12.31 -16.15
C LYS A 78 -0.62 11.41 -15.03
N LEU A 79 -0.70 10.10 -15.27
CA LEU A 79 -0.16 9.08 -14.37
C LEU A 79 1.35 8.93 -14.57
N SER A 80 2.06 8.90 -13.46
CA SER A 80 3.52 8.76 -13.38
C SER A 80 3.90 8.14 -12.05
N SER A 81 5.14 7.72 -11.87
CA SER A 81 5.61 7.16 -10.60
C SER A 81 6.99 7.69 -10.22
N GLY A 82 7.29 7.63 -8.93
CA GLY A 82 8.60 7.99 -8.38
C GLY A 82 9.06 9.39 -8.78
N VAL A 83 10.33 9.49 -9.19
CA VAL A 83 11.00 10.74 -9.59
C VAL A 83 10.30 11.43 -10.76
N ALA A 84 9.88 10.67 -11.78
CA ALA A 84 9.19 11.22 -12.95
C ALA A 84 7.86 11.89 -12.56
N GLY A 85 7.19 11.39 -11.53
CA GLY A 85 5.99 12.02 -11.00
C GLY A 85 6.27 13.28 -10.18
N MET A 86 7.38 13.32 -9.45
CA MET A 86 7.81 14.52 -8.72
C MET A 86 8.14 15.68 -9.67
N GLU A 87 8.73 15.40 -10.83
CA GLU A 87 9.03 16.43 -11.84
C GLU A 87 7.78 17.10 -12.42
N LEU A 88 6.64 16.41 -12.41
CA LEU A 88 5.37 16.96 -12.90
C LEU A 88 4.69 17.87 -11.88
N LEU A 89 5.10 17.81 -10.62
CA LEU A 89 4.53 18.63 -9.55
C LEU A 89 5.06 20.07 -9.62
N LYS A 90 4.19 21.01 -9.24
CA LYS A 90 4.53 22.43 -9.17
C LYS A 90 4.46 22.92 -7.73
N VAL A 91 5.48 23.69 -7.31
CA VAL A 91 5.44 24.40 -6.02
C VAL A 91 4.23 25.34 -6.02
N GLY A 92 3.48 25.35 -4.91
CA GLY A 92 2.22 26.07 -4.79
C GLY A 92 0.99 25.30 -5.28
N ALA A 93 1.15 24.15 -5.93
CA ALA A 93 0.00 23.32 -6.33
C ALA A 93 -0.67 22.66 -5.13
N SER A 94 -1.99 22.50 -5.22
CA SER A 94 -2.77 21.78 -4.21
C SER A 94 -2.75 20.29 -4.50
N VAL A 95 -2.30 19.51 -3.52
CA VAL A 95 -2.16 18.06 -3.63
C VAL A 95 -2.94 17.33 -2.56
N LYS A 96 -3.40 16.14 -2.93
CA LYS A 96 -3.98 15.15 -2.03
C LYS A 96 -3.06 13.94 -2.02
N ILE A 97 -2.58 13.59 -0.84
CA ILE A 97 -1.62 12.52 -0.64
C ILE A 97 -2.31 11.44 0.18
N LYS A 98 -2.31 10.23 -0.36
CA LYS A 98 -2.81 9.03 0.28
C LYS A 98 -1.65 8.36 0.99
N CYS A 99 -1.70 8.35 2.32
CA CYS A 99 -0.73 7.65 3.15
C CYS A 99 -1.33 6.33 3.66
N ASP A 100 -0.48 5.31 3.85
CA ASP A 100 -0.84 4.13 4.62
C ASP A 100 -0.78 4.42 6.14
N LYS A 101 -1.11 3.42 6.96
CA LYS A 101 -1.08 3.50 8.43
C LYS A 101 0.29 3.89 8.99
N ASP A 102 1.36 3.56 8.28
CA ASP A 102 2.75 3.87 8.64
C ASP A 102 3.22 5.22 8.08
N VAL A 103 2.30 6.09 7.63
CA VAL A 103 2.59 7.40 7.03
C VAL A 103 3.35 7.33 5.70
N LYS A 104 3.66 6.13 5.19
CA LYS A 104 4.25 5.93 3.86
C LYS A 104 3.32 6.46 2.78
N VAL A 105 3.85 7.30 1.90
CA VAL A 105 3.13 7.81 0.74
C VAL A 105 2.86 6.67 -0.23
N LEU A 106 1.59 6.52 -0.63
CA LEU A 106 1.17 5.53 -1.63
C LEU A 106 0.81 6.20 -2.95
N LYS A 107 0.07 7.31 -2.88
CA LYS A 107 -0.39 8.04 -4.07
C LYS A 107 -0.45 9.53 -3.81
N VAL A 108 -0.01 10.31 -4.78
CA VAL A 108 -0.10 11.78 -4.79
C VAL A 108 -0.99 12.18 -5.96
N THR A 109 -1.98 13.02 -5.69
CA THR A 109 -2.88 13.56 -6.71
C THR A 109 -2.82 15.07 -6.67
N SER A 110 -2.41 15.69 -7.78
CA SER A 110 -2.41 17.13 -7.96
C SER A 110 -3.51 17.52 -8.94
N LYS A 111 -4.34 18.49 -8.56
CA LYS A 111 -5.32 19.11 -9.46
C LYS A 111 -4.84 20.48 -9.91
#